data_AF-A0A3C1G336-F1
#
_entry.id   AF-A0A3C1G336-F1
#
_cell.length_a   1.000
_cell.length_b   1.000
_cell.length_c   1.000
_cell.angle_alpha   90.00
_cell.angle_beta   90.00
_cell.angle_gamma   90.00
#
_symmetry.space_group_name_H-M   'P 1'
#
loop_
_entity.id
_entity.type
_entity.pdbx_description
1 polymer ?
#
loop_
_entity_poly.entity_id
_entity_poly.type
_entity_poly.pdbx_seq_one_letter_code
_entity_poly.pdbx_strand_id
1 'polypeptide(L)'
;MYTIEKCSAFFVTPAKRNTDFSRLYSHAVDKETGIQCDQVFVLNGFYAKKEYPGKLRRIRYYDADNDKRLVFLTNSFMLPAGTIAEL
;
A
#
# COMPACT_ATOMS: atom_id res chain seq x y z
N MET A 1 -4.38 -11.73 6.43
CA MET A 1 -4.53 -10.25 6.30
C MET A 1 -5.94 -9.79 6.61
N TYR A 2 -6.99 -10.38 6.02
CA TYR A 2 -8.37 -9.91 6.29
C TYR A 2 -8.83 -10.11 7.75
N THR A 3 -8.36 -11.15 8.44
CA THR A 3 -8.63 -11.33 9.88
C THR A 3 -8.09 -10.18 10.73
N ILE A 4 -6.97 -9.56 10.35
CA ILE A 4 -6.36 -8.43 11.08
C ILE A 4 -7.30 -7.21 11.02
N GLU A 5 -7.84 -6.93 9.83
CA GLU A 5 -8.82 -5.86 9.66
C GLU A 5 -10.11 -6.13 10.45
N LYS A 6 -10.58 -7.37 10.50
CA LYS A 6 -11.74 -7.74 11.33
C LYS A 6 -11.51 -7.51 12.83
N CYS A 7 -10.26 -7.55 13.28
CA CYS A 7 -9.88 -7.21 14.65
C CYS A 7 -9.66 -5.69 14.85
N SER A 8 -10.10 -4.84 13.91
CA SER A 8 -9.86 -3.39 13.91
C SER A 8 -8.37 -3.00 13.96
N ALA A 9 -7.50 -3.87 13.43
CA ALA A 9 -6.08 -3.60 13.32
C ALA A 9 -5.67 -3.30 11.87
N PHE A 10 -4.54 -2.62 11.70
CA PHE A 10 -3.94 -2.35 10.40
C PHE A 10 -2.61 -3.07 10.25
N PHE A 11 -2.19 -3.27 9.00
CA PHE A 11 -0.89 -3.82 8.67
C PHE A 11 -0.17 -2.94 7.65
N VAL A 12 1.15 -2.96 7.71
CA VAL A 12 2.04 -2.41 6.69
C VAL A 12 2.99 -3.53 6.30
N THR A 13 3.02 -3.88 5.02
CA THR A 13 3.87 -4.97 4.52
C THR A 13 4.52 -4.58 3.20
N PRO A 14 5.76 -5.03 2.92
CA PRO A 14 6.36 -4.81 1.62
C PRO A 14 5.56 -5.52 0.52
N ALA A 15 5.37 -4.85 -0.60
CA ALA A 15 4.66 -5.40 -1.75
C ALA A 15 5.54 -6.42 -2.48
N LYS A 16 4.96 -7.56 -2.86
CA LYS A 16 5.60 -8.48 -3.80
C LYS A 16 5.63 -7.86 -5.20
N ARG A 17 6.70 -8.08 -5.96
CA ARG A 17 6.85 -7.50 -7.30
C ARG A 17 5.77 -7.98 -8.29
N ASN A 18 5.26 -9.19 -8.10
CA ASN A 18 4.24 -9.82 -8.95
C ASN A 18 2.81 -9.67 -8.40
N THR A 19 2.55 -8.71 -7.51
CA THR A 19 1.19 -8.46 -7.04
C THR A 19 0.33 -8.00 -8.20
N ASP A 20 -0.69 -8.78 -8.54
CA ASP A 20 -1.68 -8.45 -9.55
C ASP A 20 -2.85 -7.68 -8.92
N PHE A 21 -3.05 -6.45 -9.37
CA PHE A 21 -4.04 -5.54 -8.83
C PHE A 21 -4.59 -4.58 -9.89
N SER A 22 -5.81 -4.12 -9.66
CA SER A 22 -6.42 -3.02 -10.40
C SER A 22 -6.48 -1.78 -9.54
N ARG A 23 -5.89 -0.69 -10.04
CA ARG A 23 -5.95 0.63 -9.41
C ARG A 23 -7.37 1.19 -9.52
N LEU A 24 -7.92 1.63 -8.40
CA LEU A 24 -9.20 2.35 -8.35
C LEU A 24 -8.98 3.87 -8.36
N TYR A 25 -8.17 4.37 -7.43
CA TYR A 25 -7.92 5.80 -7.25
C TYR A 25 -6.45 6.07 -6.98
N SER A 26 -6.00 7.28 -7.25
CA SER A 26 -4.69 7.78 -6.84
C SER A 26 -4.89 9.04 -6.01
N HIS A 27 -4.17 9.14 -4.90
CA HIS A 27 -4.08 10.37 -4.13
C HIS A 27 -2.95 11.22 -4.68
N ALA A 28 -3.12 12.55 -4.65
CA ALA A 28 -2.04 13.47 -4.93
C ALA A 28 -1.00 13.32 -3.81
N VAL A 29 0.27 13.20 -4.20
CA VAL A 29 1.39 13.09 -3.28
C VAL A 29 2.40 14.17 -3.61
N ASP A 30 3.00 14.71 -2.56
CA ASP A 30 4.18 15.53 -2.71
C ASP A 30 5.36 14.62 -3.03
N LYS A 31 6.07 14.91 -4.11
CA LYS A 31 7.23 14.13 -4.56
C LYS A 31 8.51 14.57 -3.86
N GLU A 32 8.52 15.76 -3.25
CA GLU A 32 9.67 16.24 -2.49
C GLU A 32 9.90 15.38 -1.24
N THR A 33 8.84 14.78 -0.68
CA THR A 33 8.94 13.87 0.45
C THR A 33 9.39 12.45 0.07
N GLY A 34 9.86 12.22 -1.16
CA GLY A 34 10.27 10.89 -1.66
C GLY A 34 9.11 9.94 -1.99
N ILE A 35 7.85 10.35 -1.75
CA ILE A 35 6.67 9.55 -2.07
C ILE A 35 6.38 9.66 -3.57
N GLN A 36 6.46 8.54 -4.26
CA GLN A 36 6.28 8.48 -5.71
C GLN A 36 4.82 8.26 -6.10
N CYS A 37 4.09 7.44 -5.33
CA CYS A 37 2.67 7.24 -5.55
C CYS A 37 1.95 6.78 -4.30
N ASP A 38 0.69 7.20 -4.18
CA ASP A 38 -0.27 6.68 -3.22
C ASP A 38 -1.55 6.28 -3.97
N GLN A 39 -1.86 4.99 -3.97
CA GLN A 39 -2.89 4.40 -4.82
C GLN A 39 -3.78 3.47 -4.03
N VAL A 40 -5.08 3.62 -4.19
CA VAL A 40 -6.07 2.66 -3.71
C VAL A 40 -6.33 1.64 -4.82
N PHE A 41 -6.25 0.36 -4.50
CA PHE A 41 -6.38 -0.74 -5.44
C PHE A 41 -7.19 -1.90 -4.87
N VAL A 42 -7.57 -2.81 -5.74
CA VAL A 42 -8.17 -4.11 -5.40
C VAL A 42 -7.36 -5.24 -6.03
N LEU A 43 -7.31 -6.39 -5.37
CA LEU A 43 -6.62 -7.58 -5.88
C LEU A 43 -7.44 -8.21 -7.02
N ASN A 44 -6.76 -8.58 -8.10
CA ASN A 44 -7.40 -9.19 -9.27
C ASN A 44 -7.51 -10.71 -9.15
N GLY A 45 -6.52 -11.36 -8.52
CA GLY A 45 -6.47 -12.81 -8.43
C GLY A 45 -7.66 -13.41 -7.67
N PHE A 46 -8.21 -14.51 -8.18
CA PHE A 46 -9.41 -15.16 -7.62
C PHE A 46 -9.27 -15.49 -6.13
N TYR A 47 -8.20 -16.20 -5.76
CA TYR A 47 -7.92 -16.55 -4.35
C TYR A 47 -7.58 -15.31 -3.52
N ALA A 48 -6.77 -14.41 -4.07
CA ALA A 48 -6.35 -13.20 -3.37
C ALA A 48 -7.54 -12.29 -3.00
N LYS A 49 -8.52 -12.14 -3.91
CA LYS A 49 -9.76 -11.40 -3.66
C LYS A 49 -10.68 -12.12 -2.67
N LYS A 50 -10.68 -13.45 -2.65
CA LYS A 50 -11.43 -14.23 -1.65
C LYS A 50 -10.82 -14.09 -0.25
N GLU A 51 -9.50 -14.10 -0.16
CA GLU A 51 -8.77 -13.92 1.10
C GLU A 51 -8.79 -12.49 1.61
N TYR A 52 -8.85 -11.50 0.70
CA TYR A 52 -8.97 -10.09 1.02
C TYR A 52 -9.88 -9.38 -0.01
N PRO A 53 -11.20 -9.32 0.24
CA PRO A 53 -12.16 -8.70 -0.69
C PRO A 53 -12.18 -7.17 -0.61
N GLY A 54 -11.51 -6.59 0.40
CA GLY A 54 -11.47 -5.15 0.65
C GLY A 54 -10.57 -4.38 -0.31
N LYS A 55 -10.61 -3.05 -0.18
CA LYS A 55 -9.68 -2.14 -0.86
C LYS A 55 -8.39 -2.08 -0.07
N LEU A 56 -7.27 -2.06 -0.79
CA LEU A 56 -5.95 -1.88 -0.22
C LEU A 56 -5.33 -0.58 -0.74
N ARG A 57 -4.36 -0.09 0.00
CA ARG A 57 -3.56 1.07 -0.37
C ARG A 57 -2.13 0.63 -0.66
N ARG A 58 -1.59 1.12 -1.77
CA ARG A 58 -0.21 0.92 -2.20
C ARG A 58 0.50 2.26 -2.14
N ILE A 59 1.61 2.29 -1.43
CA ILE A 59 2.50 3.45 -1.35
C ILE A 59 3.83 3.05 -1.98
N ARG A 60 4.34 3.86 -2.90
CA ARG A 60 5.70 3.73 -3.44
C ARG A 60 6.54 4.86 -2.89
N TYR A 61 7.63 4.51 -2.25
CA TYR A 61 8.60 5.42 -1.66
C TYR A 61 9.96 5.20 -2.27
N TYR A 62 10.68 6.28 -2.53
CA TYR A 62 12.08 6.24 -2.92
C TYR A 62 12.91 6.83 -1.80
N ASP A 63 13.68 5.96 -1.17
CA ASP A 63 14.68 6.31 -0.18
C ASP A 63 15.93 6.79 -0.92
N ALA A 64 16.12 8.11 -0.94
CA ALA A 64 17.25 8.76 -1.59
C ALA A 64 18.57 8.50 -0.83
N ASP A 65 18.52 8.32 0.49
CA ASP A 65 19.71 8.11 1.32
C ASP A 65 20.33 6.73 1.07
N ASN A 66 19.48 5.72 0.83
CA ASN A 66 19.92 4.34 0.57
C ASN A 66 19.82 3.91 -0.90
N ASP A 67 19.42 4.81 -1.80
CA ASP A 67 19.12 4.55 -3.22
C ASP A 67 18.19 3.33 -3.42
N LYS A 68 17.11 3.27 -2.64
CA LYS A 68 16.19 2.12 -2.62
C LYS A 68 14.77 2.51 -2.93
N ARG A 69 14.11 1.69 -3.76
CA ARG A 69 12.67 1.79 -4.03
C ARG A 69 11.91 0.80 -3.16
N LEU A 70 11.12 1.34 -2.25
CA LEU A 70 10.25 0.58 -1.37
C LEU A 70 8.80 0.71 -1.84
N VAL A 71 8.06 -0.38 -1.73
CA VAL A 71 6.64 -0.41 -2.03
C VAL A 71 5.94 -1.06 -0.86
N PHE A 72 5.01 -0.34 -0.26
CA PHE A 72 4.24 -0.79 0.89
C PHE A 72 2.79 -1.05 0.50
N LEU A 73 2.22 -2.09 1.09
CA LEU A 73 0.79 -2.42 1.06
C LEU A 73 0.23 -2.27 2.46
N THR A 74 -0.89 -1.57 2.56
CA THR A 74 -1.60 -1.36 3.82
C THR A 74 -3.11 -1.34 3.61
N ASN A 75 -3.84 -1.68 4.66
CA ASN A 75 -5.27 -1.43 4.79
C ASN A 75 -5.59 -0.11 5.53
N SER A 76 -4.58 0.65 5.96
CA SER A 76 -4.76 1.94 6.64
C SER A 76 -4.88 3.10 5.66
N PHE A 77 -6.02 3.79 5.72
CA PHE A 77 -6.28 5.04 5.00
C PHE A 77 -6.20 6.27 5.92
N MET A 78 -6.01 6.07 7.22
CA MET A 78 -5.98 7.15 8.22
C MET A 78 -4.60 7.81 8.30
N LEU A 79 -3.53 7.03 8.13
CA LEU A 79 -2.17 7.54 8.23
C LEU A 79 -1.71 8.19 6.91
N PRO A 80 -0.97 9.30 6.94
CA PRO A 80 -0.33 9.84 5.75
C PRO A 80 0.66 8.84 5.14
N ALA A 81 0.85 8.92 3.82
CA ALA A 81 1.75 8.01 3.12
C ALA A 81 3.22 8.14 3.58
N GLY A 82 3.64 9.35 3.99
CA GLY A 82 4.98 9.60 4.53
C GLY A 82 5.23 8.86 5.83
N THR A 83 4.29 8.96 6.78
CA THR A 83 4.38 8.23 8.06
C THR A 83 4.47 6.72 7.85
N ILE A 84 3.78 6.16 6.85
CA ILE A 84 3.85 4.73 6.54
C ILE A 84 5.20 4.34 5.93
N ALA A 85 5.84 5.25 5.19
CA ALA A 85 7.14 5.00 4.57
C ALA A 85 8.31 5.06 5.58
N GLU A 86 8.11 5.71 6.73
CA GLU A 86 9.07 5.82 7.83
C GLU A 86 8.98 4.67 8.86
N LEU A 87 7.98 3.79 8.76
CA LEU A 87 7.80 2.61 9.63
C LEU A 87 8.68 1.42 9.22
#